data_AF-A0A061IWE5-F1
#
_entry.id   AF-A0A061IWE5-F1
#
_cell.length_a   1.000
_cell.length_b   1.000
_cell.length_c   1.000
_cell.angle_alpha   90.00
_cell.angle_beta   90.00
_cell.angle_gamma   90.00
#
_symmetry.space_group_name_H-M   'P 1'
#
loop_
_entity.id
_entity.type
_entity.pdbx_description
1 polymer ?
#
loop_
_entity_poly.entity_id
_entity_poly.type
_entity_poly.pdbx_seq_one_letter_code
_entity_poly.pdbx_strand_id
1 'polypeptide(L)'
;MVIGVSVREKTAAAARYWRQLRFKTLRRQLLTPYRGEIRLPLASREVHKVAVSPLRIKVSTSHEELLRWLQLEYFGFFHPTSTEDGSEDCTNSDVCVHVGPPKSLGYPYTLLSEASNFSEAIRRIEEHATWEETDPAGSLHSTRWITQPLLDGFVSRRVVAHVGLSSSNMQQTLAVASRLKLELSPSEVSPYYCASDLLSSWGLFGVPCPNSKEFRTDDVSRLVQLAHASIVLPMYRGLWMNGAALCNDKGDAVLILGPRRSGKTTLALHCLATSSPRLRVVGLENFYLAEAGNFVNTTSDLDGLKVLLMGLPTSVKVGVGALLGTLRANPMLVEAAHTFQLSPSTIQQLIRNNDSTIWNIGSSHQIHIEEAFGRQRWCPTIIAQLKGILLLNWDVEELSRSHSRVSSQVLKWDSREKGLRLLTTLAEKKSGTLFKGHYLLRSLYDESNAMNLLENFIFGANDVLAPPLYELRGSVSFNAAVKLICNHILKRSDS
;
A
#
# COMPACT_ATOMS: atom_id res chain seq x y z
N MET A 1 43.91 4.34 -22.39
CA MET A 1 42.73 3.61 -22.91
C MET A 1 42.56 2.16 -22.39
N VAL A 2 43.59 1.51 -21.81
CA VAL A 2 43.55 0.09 -21.39
C VAL A 2 42.64 -0.18 -20.17
N ILE A 3 42.51 0.77 -19.25
CA ILE A 3 41.65 0.62 -18.05
C ILE A 3 40.17 0.48 -18.44
N GLY A 4 39.72 1.20 -19.47
CA GLY A 4 38.33 1.16 -19.93
C GLY A 4 37.92 -0.16 -20.59
N VAL A 5 38.85 -0.87 -21.24
CA VAL A 5 38.57 -2.17 -21.89
C VAL A 5 38.41 -3.27 -20.84
N SER A 6 39.32 -3.35 -19.87
CA SER A 6 39.24 -4.36 -18.80
C SER A 6 37.99 -4.21 -17.91
N VAL A 7 37.56 -2.97 -17.65
CA VAL A 7 36.32 -2.69 -16.89
C VAL A 7 35.08 -3.07 -17.69
N ARG A 8 35.06 -2.81 -19.00
CA ARG A 8 33.99 -3.25 -19.91
C ARG A 8 33.91 -4.77 -20.05
N GLU A 9 35.05 -5.46 -20.09
CA GLU A 9 35.10 -6.93 -20.14
C GLU A 9 34.62 -7.56 -18.84
N LYS A 10 35.05 -7.03 -17.68
CA LYS A 10 34.58 -7.47 -16.36
C LYS A 10 33.09 -7.23 -16.17
N THR A 11 32.56 -6.09 -16.60
CA THR A 11 31.11 -5.81 -16.54
C THR A 11 30.32 -6.71 -17.49
N ALA A 12 30.81 -6.98 -18.70
CA ALA A 12 30.19 -7.91 -19.63
C ALA A 12 30.24 -9.37 -19.14
N ALA A 13 31.30 -9.77 -18.45
CA ALA A 13 31.42 -11.08 -17.82
C ALA A 13 30.47 -11.21 -16.62
N ALA A 14 30.40 -10.20 -15.75
CA ALA A 14 29.44 -10.14 -14.65
C ALA A 14 27.98 -10.18 -15.15
N ALA A 15 27.68 -9.44 -16.22
CA ALA A 15 26.37 -9.47 -16.87
C ALA A 15 26.00 -10.88 -17.39
N ARG A 16 26.94 -11.55 -18.06
CA ARG A 16 26.76 -12.94 -18.53
C ARG A 16 26.55 -13.89 -17.36
N TYR A 17 27.33 -13.74 -16.30
CA TYR A 17 27.24 -14.56 -15.11
C TYR A 17 25.89 -14.42 -14.39
N TRP A 18 25.41 -13.19 -14.20
CA TRP A 18 24.09 -12.95 -13.61
C TRP A 18 22.94 -13.51 -14.46
N ARG A 19 23.06 -13.51 -15.80
CA ARG A 19 22.05 -14.11 -16.70
C ARG A 19 22.01 -15.65 -16.63
N GLN A 20 23.11 -16.28 -16.22
CA GLN A 20 23.20 -17.74 -16.07
C GLN A 20 22.89 -18.21 -14.63
N LEU A 21 22.67 -17.28 -13.71
CA LEU A 21 22.38 -17.60 -12.32
C LEU A 21 20.95 -18.14 -12.16
N ARG A 22 20.77 -19.07 -11.24
CA ARG A 22 19.45 -19.50 -10.74
C ARG A 22 19.07 -18.69 -9.50
N PHE A 23 17.79 -18.37 -9.34
CA PHE A 23 17.22 -17.78 -8.14
C PHE A 23 17.57 -18.60 -6.88
N LYS A 24 17.49 -19.94 -6.95
CA LYS A 24 17.90 -20.79 -5.81
C LYS A 24 19.36 -20.59 -5.41
N THR A 25 20.25 -20.37 -6.39
CA THR A 25 21.67 -20.09 -6.14
C THR A 25 21.85 -18.72 -5.51
N LEU A 26 21.16 -17.69 -6.03
CA LEU A 26 21.13 -16.35 -5.44
C LEU A 26 20.68 -16.41 -3.98
N ARG A 27 19.56 -17.11 -3.71
CA ARG A 27 18.98 -17.22 -2.37
C ARG A 27 19.93 -17.86 -1.36
N ARG A 28 20.66 -18.91 -1.75
CA ARG A 28 21.66 -19.56 -0.87
C ARG A 28 22.79 -18.62 -0.46
N GLN A 29 23.08 -17.60 -1.27
CA GLN A 29 24.14 -16.62 -0.99
C GLN A 29 23.66 -15.42 -0.17
N LEU A 30 22.34 -15.22 -0.06
CA LEU A 30 21.73 -14.26 0.87
C LEU A 30 21.59 -14.94 2.24
N LEU A 31 22.66 -14.98 3.01
CA LEU A 31 22.65 -15.62 4.33
C LEU A 31 21.69 -14.87 5.28
N THR A 32 20.58 -15.53 5.64
CA THR A 32 19.54 -14.98 6.53
C THR A 32 19.33 -15.86 7.77
N PRO A 33 20.23 -15.77 8.76
CA PRO A 33 20.16 -16.59 9.97
C PRO A 33 18.98 -16.23 10.87
N TYR A 34 18.53 -14.98 10.87
CA TYR A 34 17.41 -14.52 11.69
C TYR A 34 16.09 -14.78 10.99
N ARG A 35 15.15 -15.44 11.66
CA ARG A 35 13.90 -15.92 11.06
C ARG A 35 12.70 -15.65 11.96
N GLY A 36 11.56 -15.47 11.32
CA GLY A 36 10.27 -15.35 11.96
C GLY A 36 9.15 -15.59 10.96
N GLU A 37 7.92 -15.49 11.44
CA GLU A 37 6.73 -15.80 10.67
C GLU A 37 5.64 -14.78 10.98
N ILE A 38 5.08 -14.16 9.95
CA ILE A 38 3.86 -13.37 10.06
C ILE A 38 2.68 -14.31 9.86
N ARG A 39 1.86 -14.45 10.91
CA ARG A 39 0.67 -15.29 10.92
C ARG A 39 -0.56 -14.40 10.88
N LEU A 40 -1.39 -14.55 9.85
CA LEU A 40 -2.63 -13.80 9.69
C LEU A 40 -3.81 -14.75 9.95
N PRO A 41 -4.35 -14.77 11.19
CA PRO A 41 -5.45 -15.65 11.53
C PRO A 41 -6.74 -15.17 10.87
N LEU A 42 -7.56 -16.12 10.44
CA LEU A 42 -8.93 -15.85 10.02
C LEU A 42 -9.81 -15.60 11.26
N ALA A 43 -10.47 -14.45 11.30
CA ALA A 43 -11.60 -14.22 12.19
C ALA A 43 -12.91 -14.55 11.45
N SER A 44 -13.72 -15.47 11.97
CA SER A 44 -15.09 -15.72 11.50
C SER A 44 -15.98 -16.04 12.70
N ARG A 45 -17.10 -15.33 12.85
CA ARG A 45 -18.09 -15.61 13.91
C ARG A 45 -19.25 -16.48 13.42
N GLU A 46 -19.61 -16.39 12.14
CA GLU A 46 -20.81 -17.05 11.60
C GLU A 46 -20.56 -18.45 11.01
N VAL A 47 -19.31 -18.79 10.68
CA VAL A 47 -19.03 -20.04 9.95
C VAL A 47 -18.23 -21.00 10.83
N HIS A 48 -18.92 -21.98 11.42
CA HIS A 48 -18.32 -22.95 12.33
C HIS A 48 -17.44 -24.01 11.62
N LYS A 49 -17.37 -23.99 10.27
CA LYS A 49 -16.49 -24.83 9.44
C LYS A 49 -16.06 -24.06 8.19
N VAL A 50 -15.04 -23.20 8.32
CA VAL A 50 -14.42 -22.53 7.16
C VAL A 50 -13.23 -23.35 6.68
N ALA A 51 -13.17 -23.68 5.38
CA ALA A 51 -12.04 -24.37 4.75
C ALA A 51 -10.90 -23.40 4.33
N VAL A 52 -10.76 -22.25 5.01
CA VAL A 52 -9.77 -21.23 4.68
C VAL A 52 -8.53 -21.48 5.54
N SER A 53 -7.42 -21.75 4.87
CA SER A 53 -6.14 -21.97 5.55
C SER A 53 -5.60 -20.63 6.09
N PRO A 54 -5.07 -20.59 7.33
CA PRO A 54 -4.44 -19.40 7.85
C PRO A 54 -3.24 -19.01 6.98
N LEU A 55 -3.09 -17.72 6.69
CA LEU A 55 -1.98 -17.25 5.87
C LEU A 55 -0.71 -17.10 6.71
N ARG A 56 0.36 -17.69 6.20
CA ARG A 56 1.67 -17.71 6.84
C ARG A 56 2.73 -17.19 5.88
N ILE A 57 3.41 -16.11 6.26
CA ILE A 57 4.53 -15.54 5.51
C ILE A 57 5.79 -15.72 6.36
N LYS A 58 6.68 -16.60 5.90
CA LYS A 58 8.00 -16.76 6.52
C LYS A 58 8.85 -15.55 6.15
N VAL A 59 9.51 -14.95 7.13
CA VAL A 59 10.41 -13.83 6.91
C VAL A 59 11.77 -14.17 7.48
N SER A 60 12.81 -13.95 6.69
CA SER A 60 14.20 -14.19 7.09
C SER A 60 15.06 -12.97 6.76
N THR A 61 16.03 -12.68 7.62
CA THR A 61 16.94 -11.56 7.40
C THR A 61 18.37 -11.84 7.84
N SER A 62 19.30 -11.11 7.23
CA SER A 62 20.73 -11.08 7.58
C SER A 62 21.04 -10.27 8.84
N HIS A 63 20.13 -9.40 9.29
CA HIS A 63 20.37 -8.44 10.39
C HIS A 63 19.29 -8.54 11.46
N GLU A 64 19.70 -8.69 12.72
CA GLU A 64 18.79 -8.86 13.86
C GLU A 64 17.87 -7.64 14.07
N GLU A 65 18.39 -6.43 13.91
CA GLU A 65 17.63 -5.18 14.03
C GLU A 65 16.44 -5.11 13.08
N LEU A 66 16.58 -5.66 11.87
CA LEU A 66 15.48 -5.71 10.92
C LEU A 66 14.40 -6.71 11.36
N LEU A 67 14.80 -7.82 11.98
CA LEU A 67 13.86 -8.76 12.58
C LEU A 67 13.08 -8.11 13.72
N ARG A 68 13.77 -7.35 14.58
CA ARG A 68 13.13 -6.57 15.67
C ARG A 68 12.18 -5.51 15.13
N TRP A 69 12.56 -4.82 14.04
CA TRP A 69 11.67 -3.89 13.37
C TRP A 69 10.42 -4.59 12.82
N LEU A 70 10.56 -5.75 12.17
CA LEU A 70 9.41 -6.55 11.71
C LEU A 70 8.50 -6.99 12.87
N GLN A 71 9.09 -7.34 14.01
CA GLN A 71 8.34 -7.69 15.21
C GLN A 71 7.50 -6.53 15.75
N LEU A 72 8.02 -5.29 15.65
CA LEU A 72 7.27 -4.08 16.02
C LEU A 72 6.23 -3.70 14.96
N GLU A 73 6.59 -3.78 13.68
CA GLU A 73 5.69 -3.45 12.56
C GLU A 73 4.46 -4.35 12.51
N TYR A 74 4.66 -5.66 12.70
CA TYR A 74 3.62 -6.69 12.69
C TYR A 74 3.36 -7.23 14.10
N PHE A 75 3.41 -6.36 15.12
CA PHE A 75 3.18 -6.74 16.50
C PHE A 75 1.89 -7.55 16.63
N GLY A 76 1.90 -8.59 17.49
CA GLY A 76 0.75 -9.49 17.69
C GLY A 76 0.53 -10.52 16.58
N PHE A 77 1.10 -10.32 15.40
CA PHE A 77 1.02 -11.24 14.25
C PHE A 77 2.36 -11.88 13.91
N PHE A 78 3.47 -11.28 14.33
CA PHE A 78 4.83 -11.79 14.13
C PHE A 78 5.25 -12.79 15.22
N HIS A 79 5.78 -13.93 14.80
CA HIS A 79 6.26 -15.01 15.66
C HIS A 79 7.72 -15.33 15.31
N PRO A 80 8.70 -15.03 16.19
CA PRO A 80 10.08 -15.41 15.94
C PRO A 80 10.21 -16.93 15.95
N THR A 81 10.97 -17.50 15.01
CA THR A 81 11.23 -18.95 14.96
C THR A 81 12.55 -19.23 15.67
N SER A 82 12.54 -20.14 16.65
CA SER A 82 13.78 -20.70 17.20
C SER A 82 14.42 -21.58 16.12
N THR A 83 15.75 -21.63 16.11
CA THR A 83 16.55 -22.35 15.12
C THR A 83 16.39 -23.87 15.13
N GLU A 84 15.54 -24.44 16.00
CA GLU A 84 15.43 -25.88 16.26
C GLU A 84 14.14 -26.55 15.77
N ASP A 85 13.11 -25.81 15.35
CA ASP A 85 11.87 -26.45 14.87
C ASP A 85 12.01 -26.85 13.38
N GLY A 86 12.50 -28.08 13.19
CA GLY A 86 12.45 -28.85 11.93
C GLY A 86 11.06 -29.36 11.58
N SER A 87 10.02 -28.56 11.82
CA SER A 87 8.66 -28.84 11.36
C SER A 87 8.56 -28.47 9.88
N GLU A 88 8.13 -29.42 9.04
CA GLU A 88 7.73 -29.15 7.65
C GLU A 88 6.48 -28.25 7.66
N ASP A 89 6.70 -26.97 7.94
CA ASP A 89 5.62 -26.00 8.04
C ASP A 89 5.15 -25.60 6.65
N CYS A 90 3.86 -25.85 6.41
CA CYS A 90 3.14 -25.48 5.19
C CYS A 90 3.06 -23.94 5.09
N THR A 91 4.17 -23.29 4.71
CA THR A 91 4.26 -21.84 4.53
C THR A 91 3.74 -21.42 3.16
N ASN A 92 2.88 -20.40 3.09
CA ASN A 92 2.31 -19.95 1.82
C ASN A 92 3.32 -19.13 0.99
N SER A 93 4.19 -18.35 1.65
CA SER A 93 5.27 -17.62 0.99
C SER A 93 6.48 -17.43 1.91
N ASP A 94 7.66 -17.34 1.30
CA ASP A 94 8.93 -17.15 2.00
C ASP A 94 9.66 -15.90 1.48
N VAL A 95 9.88 -14.95 2.40
CA VAL A 95 10.46 -13.63 2.18
C VAL A 95 11.86 -13.57 2.80
N CYS A 96 12.85 -13.16 2.01
CA CYS A 96 14.24 -13.01 2.44
C CYS A 96 14.70 -11.56 2.28
N VAL A 97 15.20 -10.94 3.35
CA VAL A 97 15.73 -9.57 3.31
C VAL A 97 17.20 -9.52 3.72
N HIS A 98 18.04 -9.15 2.77
CA HIS A 98 19.49 -9.08 2.92
C HIS A 98 19.96 -7.62 2.88
N VAL A 99 20.77 -7.24 3.86
CA VAL A 99 21.39 -5.92 3.92
C VAL A 99 22.67 -5.93 3.11
N GLY A 100 22.84 -4.96 2.22
CA GLY A 100 23.95 -4.91 1.28
C GLY A 100 23.91 -5.99 0.19
N PRO A 101 24.98 -6.09 -0.63
CA PRO A 101 25.02 -6.99 -1.78
C PRO A 101 25.29 -8.46 -1.37
N PRO A 102 24.88 -9.44 -2.20
CA PRO A 102 25.32 -10.83 -2.06
C PRO A 102 26.85 -10.91 -2.21
N LYS A 103 27.55 -11.37 -1.15
CA LYS A 103 29.01 -11.25 -1.00
C LYS A 103 29.83 -11.76 -2.19
N SER A 104 29.42 -12.87 -2.82
CA SER A 104 30.14 -13.50 -3.93
C SER A 104 29.76 -12.99 -5.32
N LEU A 105 28.61 -12.30 -5.47
CA LEU A 105 28.08 -11.87 -6.79
C LEU A 105 28.18 -10.36 -7.02
N GLY A 106 28.24 -9.56 -5.95
CA GLY A 106 28.10 -8.11 -6.03
C GLY A 106 26.71 -7.67 -6.48
N TYR A 107 26.61 -6.53 -7.16
CA TYR A 107 25.35 -6.04 -7.75
C TYR A 107 25.28 -6.36 -9.26
N PRO A 108 24.07 -6.51 -9.82
CA PRO A 108 23.90 -6.67 -11.26
C PRO A 108 24.19 -5.33 -11.99
N TYR A 109 25.42 -5.18 -12.48
CA TYR A 109 25.91 -3.95 -13.12
C TYR A 109 25.08 -3.49 -14.33
N THR A 110 24.46 -4.40 -15.06
CA THR A 110 23.52 -4.09 -16.15
C THR A 110 22.33 -3.28 -15.67
N LEU A 111 21.67 -3.74 -14.60
CA LEU A 111 20.57 -3.01 -13.95
C LEU A 111 21.03 -1.68 -13.35
N LEU A 112 22.30 -1.59 -12.92
CA LEU A 112 22.92 -0.32 -12.52
C LEU A 112 22.96 0.68 -13.67
N SER A 113 23.57 0.27 -14.78
CA SER A 113 23.71 1.12 -15.97
C SER A 113 22.37 1.53 -16.58
N GLU A 114 21.40 0.62 -16.67
CA GLU A 114 20.09 0.93 -17.26
C GLU A 114 19.31 1.94 -16.41
N ALA A 115 19.41 1.86 -15.08
CA ALA A 115 18.79 2.86 -14.21
C ALA A 115 19.43 4.23 -14.37
N SER A 116 20.76 4.30 -14.44
CA SER A 116 21.47 5.57 -14.67
C SER A 116 21.04 6.20 -15.99
N ASN A 117 21.01 5.40 -17.06
CA ASN A 117 20.57 5.85 -18.38
C ASN A 117 19.10 6.30 -18.36
N PHE A 118 18.21 5.56 -17.66
CA PHE A 118 16.80 5.94 -17.55
C PHE A 118 16.62 7.25 -16.77
N SER A 119 17.24 7.38 -15.60
CA SER A 119 17.17 8.60 -14.80
C SER A 119 17.72 9.82 -15.54
N GLU A 120 18.82 9.64 -16.29
CA GLU A 120 19.38 10.72 -17.10
C GLU A 120 18.47 11.09 -18.29
N ALA A 121 17.88 10.10 -18.96
CA ALA A 121 16.94 10.35 -20.05
C ALA A 121 15.70 11.13 -19.57
N ILE A 122 15.11 10.75 -18.44
CA ILE A 122 13.99 11.49 -17.83
C ILE A 122 14.43 12.92 -17.48
N ARG A 123 15.57 13.10 -16.81
CA ARG A 123 16.11 14.43 -16.47
C ARG A 123 16.24 15.33 -17.71
N ARG A 124 16.80 14.81 -18.82
CA ARG A 124 16.98 15.58 -20.06
C ARG A 124 15.63 15.97 -20.69
N ILE A 125 14.65 15.07 -20.70
CA ILE A 125 13.29 15.36 -21.18
C ILE A 125 12.65 16.44 -20.33
N GLU A 126 12.77 16.30 -19.02
CA GLU A 126 12.25 17.22 -18.01
C GLU A 126 12.87 18.62 -18.12
N GLU A 127 14.20 18.71 -18.29
CA GLU A 127 14.90 19.97 -18.56
C GLU A 127 14.42 20.60 -19.87
N HIS A 128 14.38 19.84 -20.96
CA HIS A 128 13.96 20.33 -22.27
C HIS A 128 12.53 20.91 -22.26
N ALA A 129 11.57 20.20 -21.63
CA ALA A 129 10.20 20.69 -21.50
C ALA A 129 10.13 22.04 -20.75
N THR A 130 10.95 22.22 -19.71
CA THR A 130 11.02 23.53 -19.03
C THR A 130 11.64 24.64 -19.87
N TRP A 131 12.61 24.33 -20.73
CA TRP A 131 13.23 25.31 -21.62
C TRP A 131 12.29 25.80 -22.72
N GLU A 132 11.43 24.92 -23.24
CA GLU A 132 10.49 25.28 -24.31
C GLU A 132 9.16 25.84 -23.80
N GLU A 133 8.96 25.95 -22.48
CA GLU A 133 7.68 26.31 -21.85
C GLU A 133 6.51 25.42 -22.33
N THR A 134 6.80 24.20 -22.77
CA THR A 134 5.80 23.25 -23.25
C THR A 134 5.29 22.38 -22.11
N ASP A 135 3.99 22.09 -22.12
CA ASP A 135 3.47 21.00 -21.29
C ASP A 135 4.21 19.71 -21.68
N PRO A 136 4.67 18.90 -20.71
CA PRO A 136 5.42 17.69 -21.00
C PRO A 136 4.55 16.76 -21.85
N ALA A 137 4.82 16.71 -23.15
CA ALA A 137 4.10 15.87 -24.09
C ALA A 137 4.18 14.41 -23.63
N GLY A 138 3.02 13.80 -23.34
CA GLY A 138 2.84 12.35 -23.12
C GLY A 138 3.97 11.66 -22.34
N SER A 139 4.49 12.28 -21.28
CA SER A 139 5.79 11.92 -20.72
C SER A 139 5.84 10.47 -20.20
N LEU A 140 7.01 9.84 -20.40
CA LEU A 140 7.38 8.59 -19.75
C LEU A 140 7.11 8.69 -18.24
N HIS A 141 6.52 7.65 -17.64
CA HIS A 141 6.28 7.61 -16.20
C HIS A 141 7.57 7.91 -15.42
N SER A 142 7.51 8.79 -14.42
CA SER A 142 8.64 9.18 -13.55
C SER A 142 9.25 8.03 -12.72
N THR A 143 8.64 6.85 -12.79
CA THR A 143 9.11 5.63 -12.12
C THR A 143 9.10 4.46 -13.09
N ARG A 144 10.15 3.63 -13.05
CA ARG A 144 10.26 2.43 -13.87
C ARG A 144 10.84 1.26 -13.08
N TRP A 145 10.30 0.08 -13.30
CA TRP A 145 10.93 -1.18 -12.90
C TRP A 145 11.80 -1.69 -14.02
N ILE A 146 13.05 -2.00 -13.69
CA ILE A 146 13.99 -2.64 -14.61
C ILE A 146 14.16 -4.07 -14.14
N THR A 147 13.97 -5.02 -15.04
CA THR A 147 13.99 -6.44 -14.71
C THR A 147 15.06 -7.17 -15.51
N GLN A 148 15.72 -8.11 -14.86
CA GLN A 148 16.61 -9.06 -15.48
C GLN A 148 16.14 -10.48 -15.12
N PRO A 149 15.78 -11.30 -16.11
CA PRO A 149 15.41 -12.69 -15.85
C PRO A 149 16.65 -13.50 -15.42
N LEU A 150 16.41 -14.42 -14.49
CA LEU A 150 17.28 -15.54 -14.12
C LEU A 150 16.73 -16.81 -14.77
N LEU A 151 17.43 -17.95 -14.63
CA LEU A 151 17.01 -19.21 -15.26
C LEU A 151 15.71 -19.83 -14.69
N ASP A 152 15.38 -19.53 -13.44
CA ASP A 152 14.24 -20.09 -12.67
C ASP A 152 13.58 -19.02 -11.77
N GLY A 153 13.73 -17.75 -12.12
CA GLY A 153 13.23 -16.60 -11.38
C GLY A 153 13.62 -15.28 -12.03
N PHE A 154 13.46 -14.18 -11.33
CA PHE A 154 13.89 -12.87 -11.81
C PHE A 154 14.46 -12.00 -10.71
N VAL A 155 15.23 -10.99 -11.12
CA VAL A 155 15.70 -9.87 -10.28
C VAL A 155 15.20 -8.58 -10.90
N SER A 156 14.66 -7.67 -10.10
CA SER A 156 14.14 -6.38 -10.51
C SER A 156 14.65 -5.26 -9.60
N ARG A 157 14.71 -4.06 -10.16
CA ARG A 157 15.10 -2.83 -9.45
C ARG A 157 14.11 -1.75 -9.78
N ARG A 158 13.59 -1.04 -8.78
CA ARG A 158 12.76 0.16 -9.01
C ARG A 158 13.66 1.37 -9.06
N VAL A 159 13.41 2.19 -10.06
CA VAL A 159 14.09 3.47 -10.26
C VAL A 159 13.04 4.57 -10.15
N VAL A 160 13.27 5.50 -9.24
CA VAL A 160 12.49 6.74 -9.12
C VAL A 160 13.35 7.86 -9.73
N ALA A 161 12.85 8.50 -10.78
CA ALA A 161 13.41 9.75 -11.25
C ALA A 161 13.13 10.86 -10.21
N HIS A 162 14.02 11.85 -10.12
CA HIS A 162 14.13 12.88 -9.08
C HIS A 162 12.91 13.13 -8.16
N VAL A 163 13.13 13.01 -6.84
CA VAL A 163 12.16 13.46 -5.84
C VAL A 163 12.08 14.99 -5.88
N GLY A 164 10.97 15.52 -6.38
CA GLY A 164 10.72 16.95 -6.51
C GLY A 164 10.43 17.42 -7.93
N LEU A 165 10.89 16.68 -8.95
CA LEU A 165 10.62 17.01 -10.35
C LEU A 165 9.32 16.38 -10.88
N SER A 166 8.78 15.35 -10.25
CA SER A 166 7.50 14.76 -10.66
C SER A 166 6.26 15.47 -10.07
N SER A 167 6.37 16.74 -9.68
CA SER A 167 5.31 17.51 -9.01
C SER A 167 5.02 18.83 -9.74
N SER A 168 3.87 19.45 -9.47
CA SER A 168 3.51 20.78 -10.01
C SER A 168 4.57 21.87 -9.75
N ASN A 169 5.51 21.63 -8.85
CA ASN A 169 6.55 22.58 -8.45
C ASN A 169 7.89 22.34 -9.17
N MET A 170 7.89 21.49 -10.20
CA MET A 170 9.06 21.10 -10.98
C MET A 170 9.77 22.29 -11.63
N GLN A 171 9.02 23.18 -12.30
CA GLN A 171 9.55 24.39 -12.93
C GLN A 171 10.26 25.29 -11.92
N GLN A 172 9.66 25.47 -10.74
CA GLN A 172 10.27 26.25 -9.66
C GLN A 172 11.53 25.60 -9.10
N THR A 173 11.53 24.26 -8.95
CA THR A 173 12.68 23.52 -8.43
C THR A 173 13.87 23.59 -9.39
N LEU A 174 13.63 23.39 -10.70
CA LEU A 174 14.66 23.53 -11.74
C LEU A 174 15.16 24.97 -11.87
N ALA A 175 14.25 25.96 -11.83
CA ALA A 175 14.62 27.37 -11.88
C ALA A 175 15.42 27.82 -10.65
N VAL A 176 15.10 27.30 -9.46
CA VAL A 176 15.87 27.58 -8.24
C VAL A 176 17.23 26.90 -8.30
N ALA A 177 17.30 25.64 -8.72
CA ALA A 177 18.56 24.93 -8.87
C ALA A 177 19.49 25.63 -9.89
N SER A 178 18.96 26.07 -11.03
CA SER A 178 19.73 26.80 -12.03
C SER A 178 20.22 28.16 -11.52
N ARG A 179 19.36 28.93 -10.83
CA ARG A 179 19.75 30.20 -10.17
C ARG A 179 20.84 30.01 -9.13
N LEU A 180 20.77 28.94 -8.35
CA LEU A 180 21.74 28.61 -7.31
C LEU A 180 22.98 27.86 -7.85
N LYS A 181 23.03 27.58 -9.17
CA LYS A 181 24.07 26.76 -9.82
C LYS A 181 24.29 25.41 -9.11
N LEU A 182 23.20 24.83 -8.60
CA LEU A 182 23.23 23.54 -7.94
C LEU A 182 23.01 22.44 -8.98
N GLU A 183 23.92 21.46 -9.01
CA GLU A 183 23.67 20.22 -9.72
C GLU A 183 22.61 19.42 -8.96
N LEU A 184 21.45 19.21 -9.58
CA LEU A 184 20.46 18.28 -9.06
C LEU A 184 20.95 16.87 -9.39
N SER A 185 21.40 16.14 -8.36
CA SER A 185 21.79 14.75 -8.53
C SER A 185 20.54 13.87 -8.75
N PRO A 186 20.46 13.08 -9.83
CA PRO A 186 19.42 12.08 -9.96
C PRO A 186 19.52 10.98 -8.90
N SER A 187 18.37 10.29 -8.80
CA SER A 187 18.16 8.94 -8.31
C SER A 187 17.81 8.76 -6.84
N GLU A 188 16.57 8.32 -6.60
CA GLU A 188 16.31 7.43 -5.48
C GLU A 188 16.10 6.01 -6.02
N VAL A 189 17.08 5.19 -5.68
CA VAL A 189 17.19 3.81 -6.09
C VAL A 189 16.59 2.96 -4.98
N SER A 190 15.61 2.11 -5.32
CA SER A 190 15.22 1.07 -4.37
C SER A 190 16.27 -0.04 -4.36
N PRO A 191 16.34 -0.82 -3.27
CA PRO A 191 17.00 -2.13 -3.28
C PRO A 191 16.48 -3.02 -4.42
N TYR A 192 17.22 -4.11 -4.66
CA TYR A 192 16.88 -5.10 -5.66
C TYR A 192 15.89 -6.10 -5.09
N TYR A 193 14.79 -6.29 -5.79
CA TYR A 193 13.78 -7.28 -5.49
C TYR A 193 14.10 -8.52 -6.33
N CYS A 194 13.91 -9.72 -5.79
CA CYS A 194 14.00 -10.94 -6.57
C CYS A 194 12.88 -11.89 -6.18
N ALA A 195 12.46 -12.72 -7.13
CA ALA A 195 11.46 -13.74 -6.85
C ALA A 195 11.66 -14.96 -7.73
N SER A 196 11.14 -16.10 -7.28
CA SER A 196 10.95 -17.28 -8.13
C SER A 196 9.85 -17.02 -9.16
N ASP A 197 9.86 -17.71 -10.30
CA ASP A 197 8.83 -17.55 -11.34
C ASP A 197 7.41 -17.88 -10.84
N LEU A 198 7.28 -18.80 -9.87
CA LEU A 198 6.01 -19.14 -9.21
C LEU A 198 5.54 -18.10 -8.18
N LEU A 199 6.35 -17.06 -7.91
CA LEU A 199 6.09 -16.02 -6.92
C LEU A 199 5.80 -16.53 -5.49
N SER A 200 6.17 -17.77 -5.18
CA SER A 200 6.08 -18.34 -3.83
C SER A 200 7.21 -17.85 -2.93
N SER A 201 8.32 -17.44 -3.53
CA SER A 201 9.55 -17.03 -2.85
C SER A 201 9.98 -15.64 -3.28
N TRP A 202 10.22 -14.76 -2.31
CA TRP A 202 10.59 -13.37 -2.52
C TRP A 202 11.89 -13.04 -1.80
N GLY A 203 12.63 -12.09 -2.36
CA GLY A 203 13.89 -11.62 -1.83
C GLY A 203 14.09 -10.12 -2.06
N LEU A 204 14.83 -9.49 -1.16
CA LEU A 204 15.25 -8.11 -1.24
C LEU A 204 16.70 -8.02 -0.81
N PHE A 205 17.56 -7.41 -1.63
CA PHE A 205 18.97 -7.22 -1.31
C PHE A 205 19.46 -5.83 -1.72
N GLY A 206 20.58 -5.40 -1.13
CA GLY A 206 21.07 -4.03 -1.27
C GLY A 206 20.29 -3.02 -0.42
N VAL A 207 19.57 -3.51 0.60
CA VAL A 207 18.96 -2.64 1.62
C VAL A 207 20.08 -2.00 2.44
N PRO A 208 20.05 -0.69 2.73
CA PRO A 208 20.97 -0.06 3.67
C PRO A 208 20.88 -0.69 5.06
N CYS A 209 21.93 -0.54 5.88
CA CYS A 209 21.88 -0.99 7.27
C CYS A 209 20.74 -0.27 8.01
N PRO A 210 19.94 -0.96 8.87
CA PRO A 210 18.82 -0.35 9.59
C PRO A 210 19.20 0.91 10.40
N ASN A 211 20.42 0.97 10.92
CA ASN A 211 20.96 2.12 11.65
C ASN A 211 21.36 3.31 10.75
N SER A 212 21.29 3.18 9.43
CA SER A 212 21.63 4.25 8.49
C SER A 212 20.46 5.22 8.30
N LYS A 213 20.74 6.51 8.13
CA LYS A 213 19.75 7.52 7.72
C LYS A 213 19.14 7.25 6.34
N GLU A 214 19.82 6.43 5.54
CA GLU A 214 19.34 6.02 4.21
C GLU A 214 18.37 4.85 4.25
N PHE A 215 18.23 4.19 5.40
CA PHE A 215 17.33 3.05 5.55
C PHE A 215 15.87 3.47 5.39
N ARG A 216 15.15 2.75 4.53
CA ARG A 216 13.75 2.98 4.22
C ARG A 216 12.96 1.71 4.45
N THR A 217 12.05 1.77 5.41
CA THR A 217 11.14 0.69 5.74
C THR A 217 10.18 0.36 4.59
N ASP A 218 9.87 1.34 3.74
CA ASP A 218 8.93 1.21 2.60
C ASP A 218 9.27 0.07 1.65
N ASP A 219 10.56 -0.22 1.43
CA ASP A 219 10.95 -1.29 0.51
C ASP A 219 10.73 -2.68 1.12
N VAL A 220 10.95 -2.81 2.43
CA VAL A 220 10.68 -4.04 3.17
C VAL A 220 9.18 -4.28 3.29
N SER A 221 8.41 -3.26 3.67
CA SER A 221 6.94 -3.35 3.70
C SER A 221 6.35 -3.65 2.32
N ARG A 222 6.90 -3.05 1.25
CA ARG A 222 6.47 -3.36 -0.13
C ARG A 222 6.74 -4.82 -0.50
N LEU A 223 7.90 -5.37 -0.16
CA LEU A 223 8.21 -6.77 -0.41
C LEU A 223 7.22 -7.71 0.28
N VAL A 224 6.92 -7.47 1.57
CA VAL A 224 5.94 -8.26 2.32
C VAL A 224 4.54 -8.11 1.71
N GLN A 225 4.17 -6.92 1.26
CA GLN A 225 2.91 -6.69 0.53
C GLN A 225 2.84 -7.47 -0.78
N LEU A 226 3.93 -7.55 -1.54
CA LEU A 226 4.00 -8.35 -2.77
C LEU A 226 3.89 -9.85 -2.47
N ALA A 227 4.57 -10.32 -1.42
CA ALA A 227 4.48 -11.71 -0.98
C ALA A 227 3.05 -12.07 -0.57
N HIS A 228 2.40 -11.23 0.25
CA HIS A 228 1.01 -11.42 0.62
C HIS A 228 0.06 -11.42 -0.59
N ALA A 229 0.22 -10.45 -1.50
CA ALA A 229 -0.57 -10.39 -2.73
C ALA A 229 -0.39 -11.65 -3.60
N SER A 230 0.85 -12.15 -3.73
CA SER A 230 1.15 -13.34 -4.53
C SER A 230 0.50 -14.62 -3.98
N ILE A 231 0.15 -14.64 -2.69
CA ILE A 231 -0.64 -15.71 -2.09
C ILE A 231 -2.13 -15.45 -2.35
N VAL A 232 -2.61 -14.27 -1.96
CA VAL A 232 -4.05 -14.00 -1.88
C VAL A 232 -4.72 -13.99 -3.25
N LEU A 233 -4.11 -13.34 -4.24
CA LEU A 233 -4.70 -13.13 -5.56
C LEU A 233 -4.99 -14.45 -6.29
N PRO A 234 -4.03 -15.39 -6.45
CA PRO A 234 -4.32 -16.66 -7.09
C PRO A 234 -5.16 -17.60 -6.20
N MET A 235 -4.91 -17.64 -4.88
CA MET A 235 -5.56 -18.59 -3.98
C MET A 235 -7.05 -18.30 -3.82
N TYR A 236 -7.43 -17.03 -3.74
CA TYR A 236 -8.82 -16.62 -3.49
C TYR A 236 -9.50 -15.95 -4.69
N ARG A 237 -8.81 -15.87 -5.84
CA ARG A 237 -9.25 -15.10 -7.02
C ARG A 237 -9.66 -13.67 -6.64
N GLY A 238 -8.92 -13.09 -5.70
CA GLY A 238 -9.27 -11.82 -5.07
C GLY A 238 -8.92 -10.60 -5.92
N LEU A 239 -9.55 -9.48 -5.56
CA LEU A 239 -9.29 -8.15 -6.09
C LEU A 239 -8.36 -7.39 -5.15
N TRP A 240 -7.35 -6.74 -5.71
CA TRP A 240 -6.51 -5.84 -4.94
C TRP A 240 -7.04 -4.40 -5.05
N MET A 241 -7.61 -3.89 -3.96
CA MET A 241 -8.26 -2.58 -3.93
C MET A 241 -7.41 -1.55 -3.17
N ASN A 242 -7.52 -0.30 -3.61
CA ASN A 242 -6.94 0.87 -2.95
C ASN A 242 -8.01 1.60 -2.12
N GLY A 243 -7.95 1.42 -0.81
CA GLY A 243 -8.95 1.95 0.10
C GLY A 243 -8.73 1.50 1.53
N ALA A 244 -9.75 1.70 2.35
CA ALA A 244 -9.77 1.18 3.72
C ALA A 244 -10.96 0.24 3.89
N ALA A 245 -10.77 -0.81 4.67
CA ALA A 245 -11.82 -1.76 5.02
C ALA A 245 -11.92 -1.85 6.54
N LEU A 246 -13.13 -1.63 7.05
CA LEU A 246 -13.45 -1.67 8.48
C LEU A 246 -14.47 -2.77 8.74
N CYS A 247 -14.37 -3.42 9.88
CA CYS A 247 -15.37 -4.35 10.37
C CYS A 247 -15.76 -4.06 11.82
N ASN A 248 -16.94 -4.50 12.24
CA ASN A 248 -17.35 -4.47 13.64
C ASN A 248 -17.18 -5.84 14.30
N ASP A 249 -17.52 -5.93 15.58
CA ASP A 249 -17.48 -7.20 16.31
C ASP A 249 -18.62 -8.15 15.90
N LYS A 250 -19.69 -7.67 15.26
CA LYS A 250 -20.80 -8.51 14.78
C LYS A 250 -20.45 -9.28 13.49
N GLY A 251 -19.38 -8.90 12.79
CA GLY A 251 -19.03 -9.48 11.48
C GLY A 251 -19.51 -8.65 10.29
N ASP A 252 -20.03 -7.44 10.53
CA ASP A 252 -20.37 -6.49 9.47
C ASP A 252 -19.14 -5.74 9.01
N ALA A 253 -19.06 -5.45 7.71
CA ALA A 253 -17.99 -4.67 7.11
C ALA A 253 -18.47 -3.50 6.25
N VAL A 254 -17.61 -2.49 6.15
CA VAL A 254 -17.76 -1.33 5.26
C VAL A 254 -16.45 -1.09 4.52
N LEU A 255 -16.57 -0.82 3.21
CA LEU A 255 -15.45 -0.40 2.37
C LEU A 255 -15.46 1.12 2.21
N ILE A 256 -14.29 1.75 2.32
CA ILE A 256 -14.08 3.18 2.09
C ILE A 256 -13.17 3.33 0.87
N LEU A 257 -13.74 3.88 -0.20
CA LEU A 257 -13.13 4.01 -1.52
C LEU A 257 -13.15 5.48 -1.96
N GLY A 258 -12.38 5.81 -3.00
CA GLY A 258 -12.26 7.18 -3.50
C GLY A 258 -10.86 7.49 -4.05
N PRO A 259 -10.65 8.70 -4.61
CA PRO A 259 -9.42 9.06 -5.32
C PRO A 259 -8.21 9.17 -4.38
N ARG A 260 -7.01 9.32 -4.95
CA ARG A 260 -5.81 9.55 -4.14
C ARG A 260 -5.97 10.85 -3.34
N ARG A 261 -5.43 10.87 -2.12
CA ARG A 261 -5.50 12.02 -1.18
C ARG A 261 -6.92 12.44 -0.73
N SER A 262 -7.96 11.64 -0.97
CA SER A 262 -9.32 11.94 -0.48
C SER A 262 -9.54 11.73 1.03
N GLY A 263 -8.52 11.32 1.77
CA GLY A 263 -8.62 11.10 3.22
C GLY A 263 -9.24 9.77 3.64
N LYS A 264 -9.28 8.75 2.77
CA LYS A 264 -9.80 7.39 3.11
C LYS A 264 -9.19 6.83 4.39
N THR A 265 -7.87 6.84 4.45
CA THR A 265 -7.10 6.34 5.59
C THR A 265 -7.40 7.15 6.84
N THR A 266 -7.35 8.48 6.76
CA THR A 266 -7.66 9.38 7.88
C THR A 266 -9.10 9.19 8.39
N LEU A 267 -10.08 9.05 7.48
CA LEU A 267 -11.47 8.75 7.84
C LEU A 267 -11.57 7.43 8.60
N ALA A 268 -10.89 6.38 8.13
CA ALA A 268 -10.88 5.09 8.80
C ALA A 268 -10.30 5.20 10.22
N LEU A 269 -9.20 5.94 10.40
CA LEU A 269 -8.62 6.20 11.72
C LEU A 269 -9.57 6.98 12.65
N HIS A 270 -10.33 7.95 12.12
CA HIS A 270 -11.36 8.65 12.90
C HIS A 270 -12.55 7.74 13.26
N CYS A 271 -12.85 6.73 12.45
CA CYS A 271 -13.84 5.71 12.79
C CYS A 271 -13.34 4.78 13.91
N LEU A 272 -12.04 4.52 14.02
CA LEU A 272 -11.48 3.72 15.12
C LEU A 272 -11.49 4.46 16.46
N ALA A 273 -11.38 5.78 16.41
CA ALA A 273 -11.43 6.65 17.58
C ALA A 273 -12.82 6.71 18.24
N THR A 274 -13.89 6.27 17.57
CA THR A 274 -15.21 6.22 18.19
C THR A 274 -15.36 5.01 19.11
N SER A 275 -16.06 5.22 20.22
CA SER A 275 -16.27 4.19 21.24
C SER A 275 -17.34 3.16 20.86
N SER A 276 -18.31 3.52 20.00
CA SER A 276 -19.39 2.64 19.59
C SER A 276 -19.86 2.93 18.15
N PRO A 277 -19.94 1.93 17.26
CA PRO A 277 -19.55 0.53 17.46
C PRO A 277 -18.03 0.37 17.61
N ARG A 278 -17.60 -0.69 18.29
CA ARG A 278 -16.17 -1.03 18.38
C ARG A 278 -15.69 -1.56 17.03
N LEU A 279 -15.05 -0.70 16.25
CA LEU A 279 -14.54 -1.03 14.92
C LEU A 279 -13.12 -1.61 14.97
N ARG A 280 -12.86 -2.50 14.02
CA ARG A 280 -11.56 -3.10 13.73
C ARG A 280 -11.22 -2.86 12.27
N VAL A 281 -9.93 -2.84 11.97
CA VAL A 281 -9.35 -2.60 10.66
C VAL A 281 -9.04 -3.94 10.01
N VAL A 282 -9.47 -4.10 8.76
CA VAL A 282 -9.00 -5.21 7.92
C VAL A 282 -7.81 -4.78 7.08
N GLY A 283 -7.86 -3.60 6.47
CA GLY A 283 -6.75 -3.02 5.73
C GLY A 283 -6.85 -1.51 5.61
N LEU A 284 -5.70 -0.85 5.57
CA LEU A 284 -5.55 0.60 5.37
C LEU A 284 -4.69 0.84 4.14
N GLU A 285 -5.09 1.79 3.31
CA GLU A 285 -4.56 2.06 1.96
C GLU A 285 -4.79 0.95 0.95
N ASN A 286 -4.66 -0.32 1.34
CA ASN A 286 -4.84 -1.45 0.45
C ASN A 286 -5.44 -2.64 1.20
N PHE A 287 -6.35 -3.35 0.55
CA PHE A 287 -6.91 -4.60 1.04
C PHE A 287 -7.28 -5.50 -0.15
N TYR A 288 -7.59 -6.75 0.15
CA TYR A 288 -8.03 -7.74 -0.82
C TYR A 288 -9.49 -8.06 -0.57
N LEU A 289 -10.25 -8.14 -1.66
CA LEU A 289 -11.67 -8.48 -1.65
C LEU A 289 -11.87 -9.77 -2.46
N ALA A 290 -12.50 -10.78 -1.88
CA ALA A 290 -12.90 -11.98 -2.60
C ALA A 290 -14.33 -12.39 -2.22
N GLU A 291 -14.98 -13.15 -3.08
CA GLU A 291 -16.30 -13.71 -2.83
C GLU A 291 -16.23 -14.83 -1.79
N ALA A 292 -17.06 -14.79 -0.74
CA ALA A 292 -17.03 -15.80 0.32
C ALA A 292 -17.64 -17.16 -0.08
N GLY A 293 -18.52 -17.19 -1.10
CA GLY A 293 -19.26 -18.38 -1.53
C GLY A 293 -18.37 -19.54 -1.97
N ASN A 294 -17.14 -19.27 -2.41
CA ASN A 294 -16.16 -20.29 -2.77
C ASN A 294 -15.55 -21.04 -1.56
N PHE A 295 -15.71 -20.50 -0.35
CA PHE A 295 -14.97 -20.94 0.85
C PHE A 295 -15.88 -21.33 2.01
N VAL A 296 -17.17 -21.05 1.88
CA VAL A 296 -18.17 -21.24 2.92
C VAL A 296 -19.32 -22.04 2.32
N ASN A 297 -19.48 -23.30 2.76
CA ASN A 297 -20.70 -24.07 2.50
C ASN A 297 -21.82 -23.54 3.41
N THR A 298 -22.31 -22.33 3.15
CA THR A 298 -23.51 -21.82 3.81
C THR A 298 -24.72 -22.29 3.04
N THR A 299 -25.59 -23.04 3.72
CA THR A 299 -27.03 -22.99 3.43
C THR A 299 -27.43 -21.52 3.42
N SER A 300 -28.08 -21.09 2.36
CA SER A 300 -28.45 -19.71 2.05
C SER A 300 -29.28 -19.07 3.16
N ASP A 301 -28.63 -18.53 4.20
CA ASP A 301 -29.26 -17.55 5.06
C ASP A 301 -29.33 -16.24 4.28
N LEU A 302 -30.56 -15.77 4.07
CA LEU A 302 -30.99 -14.66 3.20
C LEU A 302 -30.45 -13.27 3.58
N ASP A 303 -29.45 -13.17 4.46
CA ASP A 303 -28.99 -11.92 5.02
C ASP A 303 -27.67 -11.44 4.37
N GLY A 304 -27.78 -10.75 3.23
CA GLY A 304 -26.75 -9.88 2.63
C GLY A 304 -25.51 -10.54 2.00
N LEU A 305 -24.74 -9.73 1.25
CA LEU A 305 -23.53 -10.16 0.56
C LEU A 305 -22.39 -10.50 1.53
N LYS A 306 -21.93 -11.75 1.54
CA LYS A 306 -20.76 -12.19 2.32
C LYS A 306 -19.48 -12.11 1.49
N VAL A 307 -18.45 -11.47 2.04
CA VAL A 307 -17.17 -11.25 1.39
C VAL A 307 -16.01 -11.70 2.28
N LEU A 308 -14.94 -12.19 1.66
CA LEU A 308 -13.65 -12.39 2.31
C LEU A 308 -12.84 -11.10 2.15
N LEU A 309 -12.50 -10.49 3.27
CA LEU A 309 -11.62 -9.32 3.32
C LEU A 309 -10.29 -9.72 3.95
N MET A 310 -9.20 -9.36 3.27
CA MET A 310 -7.85 -9.61 3.76
C MET A 310 -7.01 -8.34 3.69
N GLY A 311 -6.07 -8.18 4.60
CA GLY A 311 -5.14 -7.06 4.63
C GLY A 311 -3.93 -7.40 5.48
N LEU A 312 -2.92 -6.53 5.41
CA LEU A 312 -1.72 -6.65 6.23
C LEU A 312 -1.80 -5.66 7.39
N PRO A 313 -1.52 -6.10 8.63
CA PRO A 313 -1.49 -5.22 9.78
C PRO A 313 -0.18 -4.43 9.81
N THR A 314 -0.06 -3.45 8.91
CA THR A 314 1.09 -2.54 8.83
C THR A 314 0.79 -1.23 9.52
N SER A 315 1.84 -0.54 9.94
CA SER A 315 1.77 0.87 10.30
C SER A 315 1.24 1.71 9.13
N VAL A 316 0.72 2.89 9.46
CA VAL A 316 0.13 3.82 8.50
C VAL A 316 0.86 5.15 8.55
N LYS A 317 1.11 5.74 7.38
CA LYS A 317 1.64 7.09 7.29
C LYS A 317 0.51 8.10 7.27
N VAL A 318 0.53 9.02 8.22
CA VAL A 318 -0.41 10.14 8.26
C VAL A 318 0.31 11.47 8.01
N GLY A 319 -0.42 12.39 7.38
CA GLY A 319 0.03 13.77 7.19
C GLY A 319 -0.18 14.62 8.43
N VAL A 320 0.49 15.77 8.47
CA VAL A 320 0.41 16.73 9.57
C VAL A 320 -1.03 17.18 9.85
N GLY A 321 -1.87 17.33 8.82
CA GLY A 321 -3.28 17.71 8.99
C GLY A 321 -4.13 16.71 9.78
N ALA A 322 -3.82 15.41 9.68
CA ALA A 322 -4.50 14.38 10.47
C ALA A 322 -4.10 14.43 11.95
N LEU A 323 -2.84 14.78 12.24
CA LEU A 323 -2.30 14.91 13.60
C LEU A 323 -2.78 16.19 14.28
N LEU A 324 -2.66 17.34 13.61
CA LEU A 324 -3.20 18.61 14.10
C LEU A 324 -4.73 18.60 14.23
N GLY A 325 -5.39 17.64 13.57
CA GLY A 325 -6.84 17.45 13.64
C GLY A 325 -7.61 18.60 12.98
N THR A 326 -7.05 19.20 11.92
CA THR A 326 -7.55 20.47 11.36
C THR A 326 -9.00 20.38 10.86
N LEU A 327 -9.42 19.19 10.41
CA LEU A 327 -10.80 18.92 10.00
C LEU A 327 -11.61 18.13 11.05
N ARG A 328 -10.92 17.46 11.97
CA ARG A 328 -11.48 16.71 13.10
C ARG A 328 -10.35 16.33 14.06
N ALA A 329 -10.50 16.64 15.33
CA ALA A 329 -9.54 16.22 16.36
C ALA A 329 -9.50 14.68 16.52
N ASN A 330 -8.30 14.14 16.66
CA ASN A 330 -8.06 12.74 17.02
C ASN A 330 -6.81 12.64 17.91
N PRO A 331 -6.94 12.87 19.22
CA PRO A 331 -5.80 12.96 20.12
C PRO A 331 -4.96 11.67 20.15
N MET A 332 -5.61 10.52 19.96
CA MET A 332 -4.94 9.21 19.92
C MET A 332 -3.87 9.12 18.80
N LEU A 333 -4.07 9.81 17.68
CA LEU A 333 -3.09 9.83 16.58
C LEU A 333 -1.86 10.67 16.92
N VAL A 334 -2.06 11.78 17.64
CA VAL A 334 -0.96 12.64 18.09
C VAL A 334 -0.10 11.91 19.11
N GLU A 335 -0.74 11.24 20.07
CA GLU A 335 -0.05 10.47 21.11
C GLU A 335 0.78 9.32 20.53
N ALA A 336 0.25 8.62 19.51
CA ALA A 336 0.96 7.52 18.85
C ALA A 336 2.01 7.98 17.82
N ALA A 337 1.98 9.24 17.38
CA ALA A 337 2.94 9.76 16.41
C ALA A 337 4.22 10.23 17.11
N HIS A 338 5.09 9.30 17.52
CA HIS A 338 6.37 9.60 18.19
C HIS A 338 7.31 10.53 17.40
N THR A 339 7.15 10.58 16.08
CA THR A 339 7.91 11.46 15.17
C THR A 339 7.34 12.87 15.05
N PHE A 340 6.17 13.13 15.64
CA PHE A 340 5.53 14.44 15.62
C PHE A 340 6.02 15.32 16.77
N GLN A 341 7.25 15.81 16.64
CA GLN A 341 7.91 16.69 17.62
C GLN A 341 8.05 18.10 17.04
N LEU A 342 6.94 18.83 16.95
CA LEU A 342 6.95 20.23 16.51
C LEU A 342 6.86 21.16 17.71
N SER A 343 7.67 22.23 17.70
CA SER A 343 7.57 23.25 18.74
C SER A 343 6.20 23.96 18.68
N PRO A 344 5.70 24.49 19.80
CA PRO A 344 4.43 25.24 19.81
C PRO A 344 4.41 26.40 18.80
N SER A 345 5.55 27.06 18.59
CA SER A 345 5.67 28.14 17.60
C SER A 345 5.58 27.63 16.17
N THR A 346 6.16 26.47 15.85
CA THR A 346 6.02 25.83 14.54
C THR A 346 4.58 25.37 14.29
N ILE A 347 3.91 24.82 15.30
CA ILE A 347 2.48 24.46 15.20
C ILE A 347 1.63 25.70 14.94
N GLN A 348 1.86 26.79 15.67
CA GLN A 348 1.16 28.07 15.45
C GLN A 348 1.40 28.63 14.04
N GLN A 349 2.61 28.49 13.50
CA GLN A 349 2.91 28.90 12.13
C GLN A 349 2.22 27.99 11.10
N LEU A 350 2.17 26.68 11.35
CA LEU A 350 1.51 25.72 10.46
C LEU A 350 0.00 25.97 10.38
N ILE A 351 -0.65 26.19 11.52
CA ILE A 351 -2.10 26.45 11.60
C ILE A 351 -2.52 27.76 10.90
N ARG A 352 -1.58 28.68 10.64
CA ARG A 352 -1.85 29.88 9.81
C ARG A 352 -2.06 29.55 8.33
N ASN A 353 -1.66 28.36 7.87
CA ASN A 353 -1.93 27.93 6.50
C ASN A 353 -3.38 27.42 6.38
N ASN A 354 -3.93 27.42 5.16
CA ASN A 354 -5.25 26.82 4.93
C ASN A 354 -5.21 25.29 5.08
N ASP A 355 -6.37 24.69 5.34
CA ASP A 355 -6.50 23.25 5.56
C ASP A 355 -5.96 22.43 4.38
N SER A 356 -6.21 22.90 3.15
CA SER A 356 -5.69 22.26 1.94
C SER A 356 -4.16 22.15 1.97
N THR A 357 -3.45 23.20 2.35
CA THR A 357 -1.99 23.18 2.45
C THR A 357 -1.56 22.18 3.50
N ILE A 358 -2.13 22.24 4.72
CA ILE A 358 -1.75 21.37 5.83
C ILE A 358 -2.02 19.88 5.51
N TRP A 359 -3.12 19.59 4.81
CA TRP A 359 -3.46 18.24 4.36
C TRP A 359 -2.59 17.72 3.21
N ASN A 360 -2.06 18.63 2.39
CA ASN A 360 -1.15 18.30 1.30
C ASN A 360 0.32 18.21 1.75
N ILE A 361 0.65 18.61 2.99
CA ILE A 361 1.96 18.31 3.59
C ILE A 361 2.12 16.78 3.61
N GLY A 362 3.26 16.31 3.09
CA GLY A 362 3.53 14.88 2.91
C GLY A 362 3.29 14.04 4.17
N SER A 363 2.90 12.79 3.97
CA SER A 363 2.70 11.82 5.04
C SER A 363 4.04 11.27 5.53
N SER A 364 4.59 11.89 6.56
CA SER A 364 5.88 11.51 7.18
C SER A 364 5.74 10.76 8.50
N HIS A 365 4.56 10.76 9.11
CA HIS A 365 4.38 10.25 10.46
C HIS A 365 3.82 8.84 10.44
N GLN A 366 4.64 7.87 10.83
CA GLN A 366 4.27 6.48 10.97
C GLN A 366 3.48 6.29 12.27
N ILE A 367 2.31 5.65 12.19
CA ILE A 367 1.45 5.32 13.32
C ILE A 367 1.20 3.82 13.34
N HIS A 368 1.48 3.19 14.48
CA HIS A 368 1.03 1.83 14.74
C HIS A 368 -0.39 1.88 15.32
N ILE A 369 -1.32 1.19 14.67
CA ILE A 369 -2.74 1.15 15.11
C ILE A 369 -2.88 0.64 16.54
N GLU A 370 -1.98 -0.23 16.97
CA GLU A 370 -2.01 -0.82 18.30
C GLU A 370 -1.60 0.16 19.40
N GLU A 371 -0.67 1.08 19.09
CA GLU A 371 -0.29 2.17 19.99
C GLU A 371 -1.43 3.18 20.10
N ALA A 372 -2.05 3.54 18.97
CA ALA A 372 -3.12 4.53 18.94
C ALA A 372 -4.47 4.00 19.49
N PHE A 373 -4.82 2.74 19.23
CA PHE A 373 -6.19 2.25 19.48
C PHE A 373 -6.25 0.89 20.20
N GLY A 374 -5.10 0.27 20.47
CA GLY A 374 -4.98 -1.05 21.10
C GLY A 374 -4.90 -2.21 20.11
N ARG A 375 -4.23 -3.30 20.52
CA ARG A 375 -3.94 -4.51 19.70
C ARG A 375 -5.15 -5.17 19.07
N GLN A 376 -6.30 -5.15 19.76
CA GLN A 376 -7.54 -5.80 19.30
C GLN A 376 -8.21 -5.08 18.11
N ARG A 377 -7.65 -3.96 17.65
CA ARG A 377 -8.21 -3.17 16.54
C ARG A 377 -7.80 -3.66 15.17
N TRP A 378 -6.93 -4.65 15.07
CA TRP A 378 -6.67 -5.35 13.82
C TRP A 378 -7.53 -6.61 13.66
N CYS A 379 -7.97 -6.83 12.43
CA CYS A 379 -8.69 -8.02 11.98
C CYS A 379 -8.27 -8.34 10.53
N PRO A 380 -7.00 -8.75 10.32
CA PRO A 380 -6.38 -8.76 8.99
C PRO A 380 -7.01 -9.75 8.02
N THR A 381 -7.78 -10.72 8.50
CA THR A 381 -8.52 -11.65 7.63
C THR A 381 -9.88 -11.92 8.26
N ILE A 382 -10.95 -11.62 7.52
CA ILE A 382 -12.33 -11.80 8.00
C ILE A 382 -13.27 -12.20 6.86
N ILE A 383 -14.18 -13.11 7.15
CA ILE A 383 -15.40 -13.29 6.34
C ILE A 383 -16.47 -12.43 6.98
N ALA A 384 -16.94 -11.42 6.23
CA ALA A 384 -17.83 -10.40 6.74
C ALA A 384 -19.06 -10.22 5.85
N GLN A 385 -20.16 -9.79 6.45
CA GLN A 385 -21.32 -9.30 5.72
C GLN A 385 -21.06 -7.86 5.30
N LEU A 386 -21.02 -7.60 3.99
CA LEU A 386 -20.76 -6.26 3.46
C LEU A 386 -22.04 -5.41 3.58
N LYS A 387 -22.07 -4.49 4.55
CA LYS A 387 -23.24 -3.63 4.81
C LYS A 387 -23.28 -2.37 3.96
N GLY A 388 -22.18 -1.99 3.33
CA GLY A 388 -22.16 -0.86 2.42
C GLY A 388 -20.77 -0.46 1.93
N ILE A 389 -20.77 0.32 0.86
CA ILE A 389 -19.56 0.89 0.26
C ILE A 389 -19.69 2.40 0.34
N LEU A 390 -18.69 3.05 0.91
CA LEU A 390 -18.62 4.51 1.03
C LEU A 390 -17.60 5.06 0.03
N LEU A 391 -18.07 5.94 -0.83
CA LEU A 391 -17.26 6.63 -1.81
C LEU A 391 -17.00 8.08 -1.41
N LEU A 392 -15.72 8.42 -1.22
CA LEU A 392 -15.29 9.79 -0.98
C LEU A 392 -15.12 10.50 -2.32
N ASN A 393 -16.02 11.44 -2.62
CA ASN A 393 -15.97 12.31 -3.80
C ASN A 393 -16.23 13.77 -3.40
N TRP A 394 -15.58 14.20 -2.31
CA TRP A 394 -15.65 15.56 -1.79
C TRP A 394 -14.82 16.54 -2.60
N ASP A 395 -15.22 17.81 -2.57
CA ASP A 395 -14.48 18.92 -3.15
C ASP A 395 -13.33 19.32 -2.19
N VAL A 396 -12.13 18.82 -2.49
CA VAL A 396 -10.92 19.14 -1.72
C VAL A 396 -10.46 20.58 -1.97
N GLU A 397 -10.84 21.20 -3.10
CA GLU A 397 -10.49 22.60 -3.39
C GLU A 397 -11.22 23.56 -2.45
N GLU A 398 -12.38 23.16 -1.93
CA GLU A 398 -13.12 23.94 -0.94
C GLU A 398 -12.32 24.15 0.37
N LEU A 399 -11.37 23.26 0.69
CA LEU A 399 -10.43 23.43 1.82
C LEU A 399 -9.44 24.61 1.64
N SER A 400 -9.33 25.14 0.43
CA SER A 400 -8.47 26.31 0.14
C SER A 400 -9.23 27.64 0.22
N ARG A 401 -10.56 27.62 0.25
CA ARG A 401 -11.40 28.82 0.24
C ARG A 401 -11.63 29.32 1.67
N SER A 402 -11.42 30.61 1.91
CA SER A 402 -11.36 31.17 3.27
C SER A 402 -12.73 31.27 3.99
N HIS A 403 -13.86 31.05 3.32
CA HIS A 403 -15.21 31.30 3.85
C HIS A 403 -16.28 30.31 3.32
N SER A 404 -15.89 29.08 3.01
CA SER A 404 -16.85 28.07 2.54
C SER A 404 -17.82 27.64 3.64
N ARG A 405 -19.13 27.62 3.34
CA ARG A 405 -20.12 26.97 4.22
C ARG A 405 -20.02 25.47 4.01
N VAL A 406 -19.75 24.71 5.08
CA VAL A 406 -19.73 23.24 5.02
C VAL A 406 -21.07 22.73 4.50
N SER A 407 -21.06 22.25 3.26
CA SER A 407 -22.21 21.73 2.52
C SER A 407 -21.95 20.29 2.09
N SER A 408 -21.58 19.45 3.06
CA SER A 408 -21.38 18.02 2.80
C SER A 408 -22.72 17.36 2.48
N GLN A 409 -22.80 16.67 1.34
CA GLN A 409 -23.98 15.93 0.90
C GLN A 409 -23.69 14.43 0.94
N VAL A 410 -24.67 13.67 1.41
CA VAL A 410 -24.65 12.20 1.37
C VAL A 410 -25.69 11.76 0.35
N LEU A 411 -25.25 11.07 -0.70
CA LEU A 411 -26.12 10.47 -1.70
C LEU A 411 -26.10 8.95 -1.50
N LYS A 412 -27.28 8.34 -1.48
CA LYS A 412 -27.40 6.88 -1.52
C LYS A 412 -27.78 6.47 -2.94
N TRP A 413 -26.97 5.60 -3.54
CA TRP A 413 -27.20 5.09 -4.89
C TRP A 413 -27.88 3.73 -4.81
N ASP A 414 -29.20 3.72 -5.00
CA ASP A 414 -30.02 2.50 -4.96
C ASP A 414 -30.10 1.79 -6.32
N SER A 415 -29.70 2.46 -7.41
CA SER A 415 -29.69 1.88 -8.76
C SER A 415 -28.32 1.29 -9.10
N ARG A 416 -28.29 0.00 -9.46
CA ARG A 416 -27.10 -0.73 -9.93
C ARG A 416 -26.35 0.04 -11.01
N GLU A 417 -27.03 0.44 -12.08
CA GLU A 417 -26.40 1.14 -13.20
C GLU A 417 -25.69 2.43 -12.77
N LYS A 418 -26.34 3.23 -11.91
CA LYS A 418 -25.77 4.49 -11.44
C LYS A 418 -24.57 4.25 -10.51
N GLY A 419 -24.67 3.27 -9.63
CA GLY A 419 -23.58 2.88 -8.74
C GLY A 419 -22.37 2.32 -9.49
N LEU A 420 -22.63 1.50 -10.51
CA LEU A 420 -21.58 0.92 -11.33
C LEU A 420 -20.87 1.98 -12.17
N ARG A 421 -21.62 2.88 -12.83
CA ARG A 421 -21.05 4.04 -13.54
C ARG A 421 -20.14 4.87 -12.63
N LEU A 422 -20.52 5.07 -11.37
CA LEU A 422 -19.72 5.81 -10.40
C LEU A 422 -18.38 5.10 -10.09
N LEU A 423 -18.43 3.78 -9.85
CA LEU A 423 -17.24 2.97 -9.60
C LEU A 423 -16.33 2.92 -10.84
N THR A 424 -16.90 2.76 -12.04
CA THR A 424 -16.15 2.80 -13.31
C THR A 424 -15.48 4.15 -13.52
N THR A 425 -16.22 5.24 -13.29
CA THR A 425 -15.67 6.61 -13.41
C THR A 425 -14.47 6.81 -12.48
N LEU A 426 -14.50 6.23 -11.28
CA LEU A 426 -13.36 6.27 -10.40
C LEU A 426 -12.21 5.39 -10.87
N ALA A 427 -12.48 4.16 -11.30
CA ALA A 427 -11.47 3.26 -11.80
C ALA A 427 -10.70 3.85 -13.00
N GLU A 428 -11.39 4.55 -13.89
CA GLU A 428 -10.83 5.16 -15.11
C GLU A 428 -10.11 6.50 -14.86
N LYS A 429 -10.46 7.22 -13.79
CA LYS A 429 -9.80 8.50 -13.47
C LYS A 429 -8.33 8.28 -13.13
N LYS A 430 -7.43 8.88 -13.91
CA LYS A 430 -5.97 8.87 -13.70
C LYS A 430 -5.53 9.25 -12.28
N SER A 431 -6.32 10.07 -11.58
CA SER A 431 -6.05 10.53 -10.20
C SER A 431 -6.47 9.54 -9.10
N GLY A 432 -7.16 8.45 -9.43
CA GLY A 432 -7.75 7.54 -8.45
C GLY A 432 -7.78 6.10 -8.92
N THR A 433 -6.62 5.43 -9.02
CA THR A 433 -6.58 3.98 -9.27
C THR A 433 -7.32 3.25 -8.14
N LEU A 434 -8.58 2.88 -8.37
CA LEU A 434 -9.45 2.13 -7.47
C LEU A 434 -8.86 0.75 -7.17
N PHE A 435 -8.32 0.14 -8.22
CA PHE A 435 -7.58 -1.10 -8.16
C PHE A 435 -6.09 -0.80 -7.99
N LYS A 436 -5.38 -1.79 -7.45
CA LYS A 436 -3.94 -1.75 -7.34
C LYS A 436 -3.37 -2.93 -8.10
N GLY A 437 -2.57 -2.65 -9.12
CA GLY A 437 -1.67 -3.63 -9.72
C GLY A 437 -0.24 -3.44 -9.27
N HIS A 438 0.57 -4.47 -9.45
CA HIS A 438 2.03 -4.32 -9.40
C HIS A 438 2.66 -5.03 -10.58
N TYR A 439 3.66 -4.40 -11.21
CA TYR A 439 4.33 -4.93 -12.40
C TYR A 439 4.85 -6.36 -12.19
N LEU A 440 5.42 -6.64 -11.02
CA LEU A 440 5.96 -7.96 -10.65
C LEU A 440 4.90 -9.06 -10.42
N LEU A 441 3.61 -8.71 -10.38
CA LEU A 441 2.51 -9.66 -10.16
C LEU A 441 1.60 -9.80 -11.39
N ARG A 442 1.92 -9.16 -12.52
CA ARG A 442 1.07 -9.14 -13.72
C ARG A 442 0.77 -10.54 -14.30
N SER A 443 1.59 -11.54 -13.99
CA SER A 443 1.36 -12.93 -14.37
C SER A 443 0.21 -13.61 -13.61
N LEU A 444 -0.10 -13.13 -12.40
CA LEU A 444 -1.13 -13.71 -11.52
C LEU A 444 -2.36 -12.81 -11.35
N TYR A 445 -2.22 -11.52 -11.67
CA TYR A 445 -3.27 -10.52 -11.47
C TYR A 445 -3.34 -9.57 -12.65
N ASP A 446 -4.47 -9.64 -13.34
CA ASP A 446 -4.83 -8.72 -14.40
C ASP A 446 -5.69 -7.58 -13.86
N GLU A 447 -5.05 -6.43 -13.65
CA GLU A 447 -5.73 -5.20 -13.23
C GLU A 447 -6.77 -4.73 -14.24
N SER A 448 -6.61 -5.05 -15.54
CA SER A 448 -7.55 -4.61 -16.57
C SER A 448 -8.91 -5.31 -16.48
N ASN A 449 -8.94 -6.56 -15.97
CA ASN A 449 -10.17 -7.31 -15.73
C ASN A 449 -10.75 -7.07 -14.33
N ALA A 450 -10.09 -6.28 -13.47
CA ALA A 450 -10.49 -6.09 -12.08
C ALA A 450 -11.88 -5.46 -11.93
N MET A 451 -12.28 -4.57 -12.84
CA MET A 451 -13.60 -3.95 -12.80
C MET A 451 -14.73 -4.96 -13.07
N ASN A 452 -14.54 -5.86 -14.04
CA ASN A 452 -15.51 -6.91 -14.34
C ASN A 452 -15.66 -7.88 -13.17
N LEU A 453 -14.55 -8.24 -12.53
CA LEU A 453 -14.57 -9.06 -11.31
C LEU A 453 -15.28 -8.34 -10.15
N LEU A 454 -15.07 -7.03 -9.98
CA LEU A 454 -15.75 -6.24 -8.96
C LEU A 454 -17.26 -6.20 -9.19
N GLU A 455 -17.67 -5.99 -10.44
CA GLU A 455 -19.08 -6.04 -10.84
C GLU A 455 -19.68 -7.41 -10.48
N ASN A 456 -19.01 -8.50 -10.85
CA ASN A 456 -19.49 -9.85 -10.55
C ASN A 456 -19.58 -10.12 -9.04
N PHE A 457 -18.62 -9.64 -8.25
CA PHE A 457 -18.62 -9.85 -6.79
C PHE A 457 -19.69 -9.04 -6.05
N ILE A 458 -19.98 -7.81 -6.50
CA ILE A 458 -20.91 -6.91 -5.81
C ILE A 458 -22.34 -7.05 -6.33
N PHE A 459 -22.49 -7.24 -7.64
CA PHE A 459 -23.77 -7.19 -8.37
C PHE A 459 -24.08 -8.49 -9.14
N GLY A 460 -23.32 -9.57 -8.92
CA GLY A 460 -23.59 -10.87 -9.55
C GLY A 460 -24.88 -11.54 -9.04
N ALA A 461 -25.45 -12.40 -9.88
CA ALA A 461 -26.60 -13.33 -9.76
C ALA A 461 -27.88 -12.89 -9.01
N ASN A 462 -27.79 -12.19 -7.89
CA ASN A 462 -28.91 -11.76 -7.04
C ASN A 462 -28.82 -10.26 -6.72
N ASP A 463 -29.40 -9.41 -7.58
CA ASP A 463 -29.46 -7.95 -7.38
C ASP A 463 -30.09 -7.54 -6.02
N VAL A 464 -30.88 -8.42 -5.40
CA VAL A 464 -31.53 -8.21 -4.09
C VAL A 464 -30.51 -8.11 -2.94
N LEU A 465 -29.30 -8.67 -3.09
CA LEU A 465 -28.28 -8.74 -2.04
C LEU A 465 -27.16 -7.70 -2.19
N ALA A 466 -27.23 -6.81 -3.19
CA ALA A 466 -26.19 -5.83 -3.45
C ALA A 466 -26.03 -4.84 -2.28
N PRO A 467 -24.80 -4.60 -1.79
CA PRO A 467 -24.58 -3.67 -0.70
C PRO A 467 -24.89 -2.23 -1.14
N PRO A 468 -25.50 -1.40 -0.28
CA PRO A 468 -25.79 -0.02 -0.60
C PRO A 468 -24.50 0.79 -0.82
N LEU A 469 -24.47 1.56 -1.91
CA LEU A 469 -23.38 2.47 -2.24
C LEU A 469 -23.74 3.89 -1.79
N TYR A 470 -22.91 4.45 -0.92
CA TYR A 470 -23.03 5.82 -0.45
C TYR A 470 -21.94 6.67 -1.08
N GLU A 471 -22.31 7.84 -1.60
CA GLU A 471 -21.36 8.82 -2.09
C GLU A 471 -21.41 10.08 -1.22
N LEU A 472 -20.23 10.55 -0.90
CA LEU A 472 -19.99 11.73 -0.11
C LEU A 472 -19.49 12.84 -1.05
N ARG A 473 -20.28 13.91 -1.23
CA ARG A 473 -20.02 15.07 -2.11
C ARG A 473 -19.99 16.39 -1.34
N GLY A 474 -19.51 17.44 -1.99
CA GLY A 474 -19.40 18.78 -1.42
C GLY A 474 -18.25 18.88 -0.42
N SER A 475 -18.42 19.68 0.63
CA SER A 475 -17.35 19.99 1.57
C SER A 475 -16.87 18.77 2.35
N VAL A 476 -15.57 18.75 2.64
CA VAL A 476 -14.94 17.70 3.46
C VAL A 476 -15.49 17.76 4.90
N SER A 477 -16.11 16.66 5.36
CA SER A 477 -16.69 16.58 6.71
C SER A 477 -16.54 15.18 7.31
N PHE A 478 -15.42 14.93 8.01
CA PHE A 478 -15.20 13.65 8.70
C PHE A 478 -16.26 13.36 9.75
N ASN A 479 -16.86 14.38 10.36
CA ASN A 479 -17.95 14.20 11.32
C ASN A 479 -19.19 13.57 10.66
N ALA A 480 -19.60 14.07 9.49
CA ALA A 480 -20.73 13.51 8.76
C ALA A 480 -20.43 12.07 8.30
N ALA A 481 -19.23 11.83 7.75
CA ALA A 481 -18.84 10.51 7.25
C ALA A 481 -18.73 9.45 8.36
N VAL A 482 -18.13 9.78 9.50
CA VAL A 482 -18.05 8.85 10.64
C VAL A 482 -19.45 8.56 11.20
N LYS A 483 -20.32 9.57 11.31
CA LYS A 483 -21.71 9.35 11.72
C LYS A 483 -22.43 8.41 10.75
N LEU A 484 -22.24 8.57 9.45
CA LEU A 484 -22.81 7.67 8.43
C LEU A 484 -22.32 6.22 8.63
N ILE A 485 -21.01 6.00 8.73
CA ILE A 485 -20.45 4.64 8.91
C ILE A 485 -20.92 4.02 10.24
N CYS A 486 -20.66 4.72 11.34
CA CYS A 486 -20.87 4.19 12.69
C CYS A 486 -22.34 4.10 13.10
N ASN A 487 -23.17 5.07 12.69
CA ASN A 487 -24.55 5.16 13.16
C ASN A 487 -25.59 4.70 12.14
N HIS A 488 -25.27 4.66 10.84
CA HIS A 488 -26.24 4.28 9.82
C HIS A 488 -25.89 2.96 9.14
N ILE A 489 -24.66 2.82 8.64
CA ILE A 489 -24.28 1.62 7.88
C ILE A 489 -24.10 0.41 8.80
N LEU A 490 -23.33 0.57 9.89
CA LEU A 490 -22.97 -0.54 10.79
C LEU A 490 -23.90 -0.72 12.00
N LYS A 491 -24.90 0.16 12.18
CA LYS A 491 -25.93 0.05 13.24
C LYS A 491 -27.28 -0.47 12.75
N ARG A 492 -27.48 -0.65 11.44
CA ARG A 492 -28.70 -1.26 10.89
C ARG A 492 -28.74 -2.75 11.23
N SER A 493 -29.16 -3.06 12.46
CA SER A 493 -29.51 -4.41 12.91
C SER A 493 -30.38 -4.39 14.18
N ASP A 494 -31.30 -3.41 14.32
CA ASP A 494 -32.37 -3.40 15.34
C ASP A 494 -33.71 -3.02 14.68
N SER A 495 -34.16 -3.82 13.70
CA SER A 495 -35.55 -3.80 13.24
C SER A 495 -36.07 -5.21 13.08
#